data_AF-A0A3C0ZNA3-F1
#
_entry.id   AF-A0A3C0ZNA3-F1
#
_cell.length_a   1.000
_cell.length_b   1.000
_cell.length_c   1.000
_cell.angle_alpha   90.00
_cell.angle_beta   90.00
_cell.angle_gamma   90.00
#
_symmetry.space_group_name_H-M   'P 1'
#
loop_
_entity.id
_entity.type
_entity.pdbx_description
1 polymer ?
#
loop_
_entity_poly.entity_id
_entity_poly.type
_entity_poly.pdbx_seq_one_letter_code
_entity_poly.pdbx_strand_id
1 'polypeptide(L)' 'MKRNKETIVRYVQIAFFLFFFAGTVAINVSCQSDDDNPANDPECGQGPKTWDSKAELCRDANNRVVPVKCCGR' A
#
# COMPACT_ATOMS: atom_id res chain seq x y z
N MET A 1 8.63 -51.47 -2.90
CA MET A 1 8.47 -50.12 -3.52
C MET A 1 7.72 -49.19 -2.55
N LYS A 2 8.41 -48.45 -1.65
CA LYS A 2 7.75 -47.55 -0.67
C LYS A 2 8.34 -46.13 -0.58
N ARG A 3 9.50 -45.87 -1.20
CA ARG A 3 10.21 -44.58 -1.09
C ARG A 3 9.68 -43.46 -1.99
N ASN A 4 8.89 -43.76 -3.01
CA ASN A 4 8.48 -42.76 -4.00
C ASN A 4 7.34 -41.85 -3.52
N LYS A 5 6.46 -42.33 -2.62
CA LYS A 5 5.32 -41.55 -2.15
C LYS A 5 5.74 -40.38 -1.25
N GLU A 6 6.69 -40.61 -0.34
CA GLU A 6 7.17 -39.56 0.57
C GLU A 6 7.89 -38.43 -0.18
N THR A 7 8.65 -38.77 -1.22
CA THR A 7 9.31 -37.79 -2.08
C THR A 7 8.29 -36.92 -2.81
N ILE A 8 7.25 -37.52 -3.39
CA ILE A 8 6.17 -36.80 -4.09
C ILE A 8 5.45 -35.85 -3.12
N VAL A 9 5.12 -36.31 -1.91
CA VAL A 9 4.45 -35.47 -0.91
C VAL A 9 5.31 -34.25 -0.53
N ARG A 10 6.62 -34.42 -0.35
CA ARG A 10 7.53 -33.30 -0.07
C ARG A 10 7.58 -32.30 -1.22
N TYR A 11 7.65 -32.75 -2.47
CA TYR A 11 7.63 -31.86 -3.62
C TYR A 11 6.32 -31.08 -3.72
N VAL A 12 5.18 -31.73 -3.46
CA VAL A 12 3.87 -31.06 -3.45
C VAL A 12 3.81 -30.00 -2.35
N GLN A 13 4.31 -30.28 -1.14
CA GLN A 13 4.34 -29.31 -0.04
C GLN A 13 5.21 -28.09 -0.37
N ILE A 14 6.40 -28.31 -0.96
CA ILE A 14 7.29 -27.22 -1.37
C ILE A 14 6.63 -26.36 -2.45
N ALA A 15 5.99 -26.99 -3.45
CA ALA A 15 5.29 -26.26 -4.50
C ALA A 15 4.14 -25.42 -3.93
N PHE A 16 3.37 -25.97 -2.97
CA PHE A 16 2.30 -25.24 -2.29
C PHE A 16 2.86 -24.06 -1.49
N PHE A 17 3.94 -24.26 -0.73
CA PHE A 17 4.59 -23.19 0.02
C PHE A 17 5.06 -22.06 -0.91
N LEU A 18 5.70 -22.39 -2.03
CA LEU A 18 6.16 -21.40 -3.01
C LEU A 18 5.00 -20.61 -3.62
N PHE A 19 3.88 -21.26 -3.91
CA PHE A 19 2.68 -20.59 -4.43
C PHE A 19 2.11 -19.59 -3.43
N PHE A 20 1.95 -20.01 -2.17
CA PHE A 20 1.45 -19.12 -1.10
C PHE A 20 2.43 -17.99 -0.79
N PHE A 21 3.73 -18.28 -0.78
CA PHE A 21 4.77 -17.29 -0.56
C PHE A 21 4.76 -16.25 -1.67
N ALA A 22 4.75 -16.68 -2.94
CA ALA A 22 4.67 -15.77 -4.09
C ALA A 22 3.38 -14.93 -4.06
N GLY A 23 2.23 -15.53 -3.72
CA GLY A 23 0.98 -14.80 -3.55
C GLY A 23 1.03 -13.76 -2.43
N THR A 24 1.63 -14.11 -1.28
CA THR A 24 1.77 -13.19 -0.14
C THR A 24 2.71 -12.03 -0.46
N VAL A 25 3.82 -12.31 -1.16
CA VAL A 25 4.75 -11.27 -1.63
C VAL A 25 4.08 -10.37 -2.65
N ALA A 26 3.34 -10.93 -3.62
CA ALA A 26 2.59 -10.15 -4.61
C ALA A 26 1.57 -9.22 -3.94
N ILE A 27 0.80 -9.71 -2.97
CA ILE A 27 -0.17 -8.88 -2.22
C ILE A 27 0.56 -7.77 -1.44
N ASN A 28 1.66 -8.07 -0.74
CA ASN A 28 2.41 -7.05 0.00
C ASN A 28 3.03 -5.99 -0.93
N VAL A 29 3.53 -6.38 -2.11
CA VAL A 29 4.07 -5.46 -3.12
C VAL A 29 2.97 -4.60 -3.73
N SER A 30 1.79 -5.18 -3.98
CA SER A 30 0.61 -4.44 -4.43
C SER A 30 0.03 -3.50 -3.36
N CYS A 31 0.28 -3.76 -2.07
CA CYS A 31 -0.08 -2.81 -1.01
C CYS A 31 0.93 -1.67 -0.85
N GLN A 32 2.14 -1.77 -1.42
CA GLN A 32 3.12 -0.68 -1.40
C GLN A 32 3.05 0.25 -2.63
N SER A 33 2.26 -0.13 -3.63
CA SER A 33 2.19 0.53 -4.92
C SER A 33 0.77 1.04 -5.13
N ASP A 34 0.54 2.31 -4.77
CA ASP A 34 -0.37 3.25 -5.45
C ASP A 34 -1.45 4.02 -4.66
N ASP A 35 -1.66 3.83 -3.34
CA ASP A 35 -2.75 4.59 -2.66
C ASP A 35 -2.42 5.31 -1.34
N ASP A 36 -1.16 5.34 -0.89
CA ASP A 36 -0.77 6.04 0.36
C ASP A 36 0.24 7.18 0.14
N ASN A 37 0.33 7.73 -1.08
CA ASN A 37 1.06 8.98 -1.30
C ASN A 37 0.06 10.15 -1.41
N PRO A 38 -0.09 11.01 -0.38
CA PRO A 38 -1.03 12.13 -0.39
C PRO A 38 -0.75 13.15 -1.52
N ALA A 39 0.38 13.03 -2.24
CA ALA A 39 0.69 13.80 -3.43
C ALA A 39 -0.14 13.43 -4.68
N ASN A 40 -0.73 12.23 -4.73
CA ASN A 40 -1.53 11.75 -5.87
C ASN A 40 -3.04 11.79 -5.62
N ASP A 41 -3.48 12.19 -4.43
CA ASP A 41 -4.90 12.34 -4.13
C ASP A 41 -5.46 13.56 -4.89
N PRO A 42 -6.43 13.38 -5.81
CA PRO A 42 -7.01 14.47 -6.59
C PRO A 42 -7.69 15.53 -5.71
N GLU A 43 -8.13 15.18 -4.49
CA GLU A 43 -8.71 16.13 -3.54
C GLU A 43 -7.64 16.99 -2.85
N CYS A 44 -6.42 16.46 -2.72
CA CYS A 44 -5.30 17.21 -2.18
C CYS A 44 -4.73 18.17 -3.23
N GLY A 45 -4.71 17.77 -4.51
CA GLY A 45 -4.15 18.55 -5.60
C GLY A 45 -2.63 18.72 -5.48
N GLN A 46 -1.99 19.23 -6.52
CA GLN A 46 -0.52 19.31 -6.57
C GLN A 46 0.03 20.51 -5.79
N GLY A 47 1.26 20.38 -5.28
CA GLY A 47 1.99 21.46 -4.59
C GLY A 47 1.90 21.44 -3.05
N PRO A 48 2.67 22.31 -2.38
CA PRO A 48 2.79 22.32 -0.91
C PRO A 48 1.45 22.66 -0.24
N LYS A 49 1.18 22.01 0.91
CA LYS A 49 0.00 22.25 1.76
C LYS A 49 0.42 22.90 3.06
N THR A 50 -0.38 23.84 3.52
CA THR A 50 -0.13 24.58 4.75
C THR A 50 -1.29 24.38 5.72
N TRP A 51 -0.97 23.97 6.94
CA TRP A 51 -1.93 23.81 8.02
C TRP A 51 -2.13 25.13 8.77
N ASP A 52 -3.37 25.61 8.89
CA ASP A 52 -3.74 26.76 9.73
C ASP A 52 -4.30 26.28 11.07
N SER A 53 -3.49 26.31 12.12
CA SER A 53 -3.88 25.91 13.47
C SER A 53 -4.93 26.80 14.14
N LYS A 54 -5.12 28.05 13.67
CA LYS A 54 -6.13 28.96 14.24
C LYS A 54 -7.51 28.70 13.65
N ALA A 55 -7.55 28.40 12.35
CA ALA A 55 -8.79 28.12 11.64
C ALA A 55 -9.14 26.61 11.62
N GLU A 56 -8.21 25.74 12.02
CA GLU A 56 -8.31 24.28 11.93
C GLU A 56 -8.55 23.75 10.51
N LEU A 57 -7.89 24.35 9.52
CA LEU A 57 -8.07 24.03 8.11
C LEU A 57 -6.73 23.83 7.40
N CYS A 58 -6.71 22.93 6.42
CA CYS A 58 -5.59 22.73 5.51
C CYS A 58 -5.82 23.56 4.23
N ARG A 59 -4.77 24.20 3.71
CA ARG A 59 -4.85 25.01 2.49
C ARG A 59 -3.79 24.61 1.46
N ASP A 60 -4.14 24.71 0.18
CA ASP A 60 -3.20 24.54 -0.93
C ASP A 60 -2.43 25.84 -1.25
N ALA A 61 -1.50 25.77 -2.21
CA ALA A 61 -0.73 26.93 -2.69
C ALA A 61 -1.60 28.05 -3.32
N ASN A 62 -2.86 27.77 -3.67
CA ASN A 62 -3.83 28.72 -4.21
C ASN A 62 -4.81 29.24 -3.13
N ASN A 63 -4.51 28.99 -1.85
CA ASN A 63 -5.31 29.39 -0.69
C ASN A 63 -6.71 28.76 -0.64
N ARG A 64 -6.93 27.64 -1.35
CA ARG A 64 -8.17 26.86 -1.29
C ARG A 64 -8.12 25.90 -0.10
N VAL A 65 -9.26 25.73 0.55
CA VAL A 65 -9.41 24.73 1.63
C VAL A 65 -9.38 23.34 1.02
N VAL A 66 -8.51 22.47 1.54
CA VAL A 66 -8.39 21.06 1.15
C VAL A 66 -8.64 20.16 2.36
N PRO A 67 -8.94 18.86 2.16
CA PRO A 67 -9.16 17.92 3.25
C PRO A 67 -7.98 17.86 4.24
N VAL A 68 -8.27 17.67 5.53
CA VAL A 68 -7.24 17.61 6.59
C VAL A 68 -6.23 16.48 6.36
N LYS A 69 -6.65 15.37 5.74
CA LYS A 69 -5.79 14.26 5.31
C LYS A 69 -4.59 14.72 4.45
N CYS A 70 -4.75 15.82 3.71
CA CYS A 70 -3.72 16.36 2.82
C CYS A 70 -2.58 17.10 3.53
N CYS A 71 -2.81 17.57 4.76
CA CYS A 71 -1.78 18.20 5.60
C CYS A 71 -1.12 17.21 6.56
N GLY A 72 -1.53 15.92 6.54
CA GLY A 72 -0.95 14.88 7.39
C GLY A 72 -1.09 15.16 8.88
N ARG A 73 -2.28 15.61 9.31
CA ARG A 73 -2.57 15.75 10.74
C ARG A 73 -2.84 14.40 11.39
#